data_AF-A0A975RWM1-F1
#
_entry.id   AF-A0A975RWM1-F1
#
_cell.length_a   1.000
_cell.length_b   1.000
_cell.length_c   1.000
_cell.angle_alpha   90.00
_cell.angle_beta   90.00
_cell.angle_gamma   90.00
#
_symmetry.space_group_name_H-M   'P 1'
#
loop_
_entity.id
_entity.type
_entity.pdbx_description
1 polymer ?
#
loop_
_entity_poly.entity_id
_entity_poly.type
_entity_poly.pdbx_seq_one_letter_code
_entity_poly.pdbx_strand_id
1 'polypeptide(L)'
;MSEIRTAMADALAPIHRNKFSSEDFEQLAGRVQGQIDYVTANCKLPEAADHQLHVVLEQILDGIAIMKADKGRDQGAVKIVQALDQYGAHFDHSGWKKLKH
;
A
#
# COMPACT_ATOMS: atom_id res chain seq x y z
N MET A 1 5.87 -0.44 6.62
CA MET A 1 4.55 0.21 6.51
C MET A 1 4.63 1.71 6.25
N SER A 2 5.38 2.50 7.02
CA SER A 2 5.47 3.96 6.82
C SER A 2 5.95 4.36 5.43
N GLU A 3 6.97 3.67 4.89
CA GLU A 3 7.45 3.92 3.53
C GLU A 3 6.39 3.67 2.45
N ILE A 4 5.58 2.62 2.61
CA ILE A 4 4.45 2.34 1.72
C ILE A 4 3.45 3.51 1.78
N ARG A 5 3.10 3.93 3.00
CA ARG A 5 2.19 5.07 3.21
C ARG A 5 2.72 6.35 2.59
N THR A 6 4.01 6.66 2.73
CA THR A 6 4.63 7.84 2.13
C THR A 6 4.58 7.77 0.60
N ALA A 7 4.96 6.64 0.01
CA ALA A 7 4.88 6.45 -1.44
C ALA A 7 3.45 6.67 -1.99
N MET A 8 2.45 6.14 -1.28
CA MET A 8 1.05 6.37 -1.65
C MET A 8 0.64 7.84 -1.48
N ALA A 9 1.01 8.49 -0.38
CA ALA A 9 0.68 9.90 -0.13
C ALA A 9 1.19 10.83 -1.25
N ASP A 10 2.42 10.60 -1.73
CA ASP A 10 3.03 11.37 -2.80
C ASP A 10 2.28 11.18 -4.14
N ALA A 11 1.72 9.99 -4.37
CA ALA A 11 1.04 9.63 -5.62
C ALA A 11 -0.44 10.03 -5.66
N LEU A 12 -1.12 10.21 -4.52
CA LEU A 12 -2.57 10.45 -4.47
C LEU A 12 -3.02 11.69 -5.24
N ALA A 13 -2.30 12.81 -5.06
CA ALA A 13 -2.63 14.08 -5.70
C ALA A 13 -2.64 14.00 -7.25
N PRO A 14 -1.60 13.48 -7.92
CA PRO A 14 -1.64 13.31 -9.37
C PRO A 14 -2.64 12.22 -9.82
N ILE A 15 -2.86 11.15 -9.05
CA ILE A 15 -3.88 10.11 -9.36
C ILE A 15 -5.28 10.74 -9.44
N HIS A 16 -5.71 11.52 -8.44
CA HIS A 16 -7.05 12.14 -8.47
C HIS A 16 -7.25 13.14 -9.61
N ARG A 17 -6.16 13.76 -10.05
CA ARG A 17 -6.21 14.71 -11.18
C ARG A 17 -6.16 14.01 -12.53
N ASN A 18 -6.17 12.67 -12.57
CA ASN A 18 -5.96 11.86 -13.77
C ASN A 18 -4.65 12.23 -14.50
N LYS A 19 -3.60 12.55 -13.74
CA LYS A 19 -2.27 12.91 -14.25
C LYS A 19 -1.20 11.87 -13.92
N PHE A 20 -1.61 10.67 -13.55
CA PHE A 20 -0.70 9.57 -13.24
C PHE A 20 -0.72 8.58 -14.40
N SER A 21 0.42 8.42 -15.07
CA SER A 21 0.54 7.58 -16.26
C SER A 21 0.59 6.10 -15.92
N SER A 22 0.46 5.24 -16.93
CA SER A 22 0.66 3.79 -16.80
C SER A 22 2.04 3.46 -16.21
N GLU A 23 3.08 4.15 -16.69
CA GLU A 23 4.45 3.98 -16.21
C GLU A 23 4.58 4.42 -14.75
N ASP A 24 3.97 5.54 -14.36
CA ASP A 24 3.97 6.00 -12.97
C ASP A 24 3.32 4.96 -12.02
N PHE A 25 2.21 4.33 -12.46
CA PHE A 25 1.57 3.25 -11.71
C PHE A 25 2.48 2.03 -11.58
N GLU A 26 3.21 1.65 -12.62
CA GLU A 26 4.17 0.55 -12.57
C GLU A 26 5.34 0.83 -11.63
N GLN A 27 5.89 2.05 -11.69
CA GLN A 27 6.97 2.48 -10.79
C GLN A 27 6.50 2.52 -9.33
N LEU A 28 5.30 3.06 -9.07
CA LEU A 28 4.69 3.06 -7.73
C LEU A 28 4.47 1.63 -7.23
N ALA A 29 3.89 0.76 -8.06
CA ALA A 29 3.65 -0.65 -7.73
C ALA A 29 4.95 -1.39 -7.43
N GLY A 30 6.02 -1.14 -8.19
CA GLY A 30 7.35 -1.68 -7.94
C GLY A 30 7.93 -1.21 -6.60
N ARG A 31 7.83 0.09 -6.31
CA ARG A 31 8.29 0.66 -5.03
C ARG A 31 7.54 0.06 -3.84
N VAL A 32 6.22 -0.08 -3.93
CA VAL A 32 5.42 -0.68 -2.85
C VAL A 32 5.72 -2.17 -2.69
N GLN A 33 5.87 -2.92 -3.79
CA GLN A 33 6.27 -4.33 -3.75
C GLN A 33 7.61 -4.52 -3.03
N GLY A 34 8.63 -3.72 -3.36
CA GLY A 34 9.94 -3.83 -2.70
C GLY A 34 9.88 -3.57 -1.20
N GLN A 35 8.97 -2.70 -0.75
CA GLN A 35 8.73 -2.49 0.68
C GLN A 35 8.00 -3.67 1.34
N ILE A 36 7.03 -4.30 0.65
CA ILE A 36 6.40 -5.55 1.13
C ILE A 36 7.46 -6.63 1.30
N ASP A 37 8.29 -6.84 0.27
CA ASP A 37 9.34 -7.87 0.28
C ASP A 37 10.30 -7.66 1.47
N TYR A 38 10.69 -6.40 1.72
CA TYR A 38 11.51 -6.05 2.87
C TYR A 38 10.81 -6.32 4.21
N VAL A 39 9.53 -5.94 4.35
CA VAL A 39 8.76 -6.20 5.59
C VAL A 39 8.65 -7.69 5.85
N THR A 40 8.28 -8.49 4.85
CA THR A 40 8.13 -9.94 4.97
C THR A 40 9.46 -10.61 5.31
N ALA A 41 10.56 -10.23 4.66
CA ALA A 41 11.89 -10.78 4.94
C ALA A 41 12.40 -10.47 6.36
N ASN A 42 11.90 -9.40 6.99
CA ASN A 42 12.31 -8.96 8.31
C ASN A 42 11.22 -9.15 9.38
N CYS A 43 10.13 -9.86 9.09
CA CYS A 43 9.04 -10.06 10.03
C CYS A 43 9.51 -10.93 11.21
N LYS A 44 9.32 -10.43 12.44
CA LYS A 44 9.64 -11.12 13.70
C LYS A 44 8.45 -11.13 14.66
N LEU A 45 7.26 -10.82 14.16
CA LEU A 45 6.09 -10.67 15.00
C LEU A 45 5.60 -12.03 15.49
N PRO A 46 5.04 -12.12 16.71
CA PRO A 46 4.30 -13.29 17.16
C PRO A 46 3.09 -13.55 16.25
N GLU A 47 2.72 -14.83 16.08
CA GLU A 47 1.67 -15.32 15.16
C GLU A 47 0.34 -14.53 15.24
N ALA A 48 -0.09 -14.13 16.44
CA ALA A 48 -1.32 -13.36 16.60
C ALA A 48 -1.25 -11.93 16.05
N ALA A 49 -0.08 -11.26 16.15
CA ALA A 49 0.16 -9.95 15.54
C ALA A 49 0.46 -10.07 14.04
N ASP A 50 0.99 -11.23 13.65
CA ASP A 50 1.33 -11.59 12.28
C ASP A 50 0.09 -11.86 11.41
N HIS A 51 -0.98 -12.45 11.95
CA HIS A 51 -2.21 -12.73 11.18
C HIS A 51 -2.84 -11.46 10.58
N GLN A 52 -3.08 -10.42 11.39
CA GLN A 52 -3.68 -9.18 10.89
C GLN A 52 -2.71 -8.42 9.98
N LEU A 53 -1.40 -8.53 10.22
CA LEU A 53 -0.41 -7.94 9.32
C LEU A 53 -0.45 -8.64 7.96
N HIS A 54 -0.50 -9.96 7.91
CA HIS A 54 -0.59 -10.72 6.67
C HIS A 54 -1.84 -10.40 5.85
N VAL A 55 -3.01 -10.22 6.48
CA VAL A 55 -4.22 -9.76 5.78
C VAL A 55 -3.99 -8.39 5.12
N VAL A 56 -3.36 -7.46 5.82
CA VAL A 56 -3.03 -6.14 5.26
C VAL A 56 -2.03 -6.28 4.10
N LEU A 57 -0.98 -7.09 4.26
CA LEU A 57 0.04 -7.28 3.21
C LEU A 57 -0.55 -7.94 1.95
N GLU A 58 -1.45 -8.91 2.10
CA GLU A 58 -2.19 -9.54 1.00
C GLU A 58 -3.03 -8.51 0.23
N GLN A 59 -3.79 -7.67 0.93
CA GLN A 59 -4.57 -6.62 0.28
C GLN A 59 -3.70 -5.60 -0.46
N ILE A 60 -2.48 -5.32 0.07
CA ILE A 60 -1.52 -4.46 -0.63
C ILE A 60 -0.98 -5.16 -1.89
N LEU A 61 -0.66 -6.46 -1.81
CA LEU A 61 -0.21 -7.26 -2.96
C LEU A 61 -1.28 -7.32 -4.07
N ASP A 62 -2.55 -7.51 -3.72
CA ASP A 62 -3.64 -7.40 -4.68
C ASP A 62 -3.70 -6.02 -5.34
N GLY A 63 -3.56 -4.96 -4.53
CA GLY A 63 -3.55 -3.59 -5.04
C GLY A 63 -2.38 -3.32 -5.99
N ILE A 64 -1.20 -3.87 -5.69
CA ILE A 64 -0.02 -3.87 -6.58
C ILE A 64 -0.36 -4.55 -7.89
N ALA A 65 -0.98 -5.74 -7.86
CA ALA A 65 -1.35 -6.48 -9.06
C ALA A 65 -2.33 -5.67 -9.94
N ILE A 66 -3.30 -5.00 -9.33
CA ILE A 66 -4.26 -4.14 -10.04
C ILE A 66 -3.57 -2.89 -10.62
N MET A 67 -2.64 -2.25 -9.89
CA MET A 67 -1.88 -1.11 -10.42
C MET A 67 -1.00 -1.48 -11.63
N LYS A 68 -0.57 -2.74 -11.71
CA LYS A 68 0.21 -3.28 -12.84
C LYS A 68 -0.65 -3.78 -14.00
N ALA A 69 -1.97 -3.87 -13.83
CA ALA A 69 -2.88 -4.34 -14.87
C ALA A 69 -3.20 -3.25 -15.90
N ASP A 70 -3.73 -3.63 -17.06
CA ASP A 70 -4.03 -2.66 -18.13
C ASP A 70 -5.19 -1.70 -17.81
N LYS A 71 -6.06 -2.04 -16.85
CA LYS A 71 -7.26 -1.28 -16.49
C LYS A 71 -7.47 -1.25 -14.99
N GLY A 72 -8.08 -0.17 -14.50
CA GLY A 72 -8.43 0.00 -13.09
C GLY A 72 -7.25 0.26 -12.17
N ARG A 73 -6.13 0.80 -12.69
CA ARG A 73 -4.90 1.04 -11.92
C ARG A 73 -5.13 1.94 -10.70
N ASP A 74 -5.99 2.94 -10.84
CA ASP A 74 -6.47 3.81 -9.77
C ASP A 74 -7.16 3.02 -8.65
N GLN A 75 -7.95 2.00 -8.99
CA GLN A 75 -8.59 1.12 -8.01
C GLN A 75 -7.56 0.29 -7.23
N GLY A 76 -6.45 -0.07 -7.87
CA GLY A 76 -5.31 -0.69 -7.20
C GLY A 76 -4.70 0.22 -6.14
N ALA A 77 -4.51 1.51 -6.48
CA ALA A 77 -4.04 2.51 -5.52
C ALA A 77 -5.02 2.71 -4.36
N VAL A 78 -6.33 2.78 -4.64
CA VAL A 78 -7.38 2.87 -3.60
C VAL A 78 -7.32 1.67 -2.66
N LYS A 79 -7.21 0.44 -3.19
CA LYS A 79 -7.13 -0.78 -2.37
C LYS A 79 -5.94 -0.76 -1.42
N ILE A 80 -4.77 -0.29 -1.87
CA ILE A 80 -3.59 -0.14 -1.00
C ILE A 80 -3.84 0.87 0.12
N VAL A 81 -4.45 2.02 -0.19
CA VAL A 81 -4.74 3.00 0.87
C VAL A 81 -5.76 2.47 1.87
N GLN A 82 -6.78 1.74 1.42
CA GLN A 82 -7.73 1.08 2.32
C GLN A 82 -7.04 0.06 3.23
N ALA A 83 -6.06 -0.69 2.72
CA ALA A 83 -5.25 -1.61 3.52
C ALA A 83 -4.37 -0.86 4.55
N LEU A 84 -3.80 0.29 4.17
CA LEU A 84 -3.04 1.17 5.09
C LEU A 84 -3.92 1.79 6.18
N ASP A 85 -5.17 2.07 5.87
CA ASP A 85 -6.17 2.52 6.84
C ASP A 85 -6.54 1.40 7.81
N GLN A 86 -6.69 0.16 7.33
CA GLN A 86 -6.88 -1.02 8.18
C GLN A 86 -5.68 -1.28 9.08
N TYR A 87 -4.46 -1.13 8.57
CA TYR A 87 -3.24 -1.20 9.38
C TYR A 87 -3.28 -0.20 10.53
N GLY A 88 -3.57 1.08 10.24
CA GLY A 88 -3.65 2.12 11.26
C GLY A 88 -4.76 1.92 12.29
N ALA A 89 -5.81 1.17 11.95
CA ALA A 89 -6.91 0.85 12.86
C ALA A 89 -6.58 -0.30 13.83
N HIS A 90 -5.66 -1.20 13.45
CA HIS A 90 -5.32 -2.39 14.24
C HIS A 90 -4.02 -2.26 15.02
N PHE A 91 -3.05 -1.49 14.50
CA PHE A 91 -1.71 -1.39 15.09
C PHE A 91 -1.50 -0.03 15.74
N ASP A 92 -0.96 -0.02 16.96
CA ASP A 92 -0.53 1.20 17.66
C ASP A 92 0.81 1.71 17.09
N HIS A 93 0.75 2.21 15.85
CA HIS A 93 1.89 2.80 15.17
C HIS A 93 1.91 4.30 15.46
N SER A 94 2.85 4.73 16.32
CA SER A 94 2.98 6.14 16.74
C SER A 94 3.04 7.11 15.55
N GLY A 95 2.15 8.10 15.57
CA GLY A 95 2.06 9.12 14.52
C GLY A 95 1.39 8.67 13.23
N TRP A 96 0.84 7.45 13.15
CA TRP A 96 0.11 6.99 11.98
C TRP A 96 -1.15 7.84 11.74
N LYS A 97 -1.34 8.27 10.49
CA LYS A 97 -2.50 9.04 10.07
C LYS A 97 -3.06 8.47 8.79
N LYS A 98 -4.37 8.26 8.75
CA LYS A 98 -5.10 7.89 7.54
C LYS A 98 -4.75 8.84 6.40
N LEU A 99 -4.64 8.30 5.19
CA LEU A 99 -4.45 9.11 4.01
C LEU A 99 -5.80 9.64 3.55
N LYS A 100 -5.85 10.90 3.13
CA LYS A 100 -7.05 11.45 2.49
C LYS A 100 -6.97 11.08 1.01
N HIS A 101 -7.92 10.27 0.55
CA HIS A 101 -8.11 10.01 -0.88
C HIS A 101 -9.52 10.37 -1.34
#